data_AF-A0AAJ2GDL4-F1
#
_entry.id   AF-A0AAJ2GDL4-F1
#
_cell.length_a   1.000
_cell.length_b   1.000
_cell.length_c   1.000
_cell.angle_alpha   90.00
_cell.angle_beta   90.00
_cell.angle_gamma   90.00
#
_symmetry.space_group_name_H-M   'P 1'
#
loop_
_entity.id
_entity.type
_entity.pdbx_description
1 polymer ?
#
loop_
_entity_poly.entity_id
_entity_poly.type
_entity_poly.pdbx_seq_one_letter_code
_entity_poly.pdbx_strand_id
1 'polypeptide(L)'
;MKHSNLFAYVELSKFVEGLTLDPNRCRADLLSLHAYFKIIPSKMFSDELAPEWDDLCTTVTRSGIAYDDEGRVMMNAVKNTIGQMSKGECLEIAERLVLLKQKVDQEF
;
A
#
# COMPACT_ATOMS: atom_id res chain seq x y z
N MET A 1 19.88 -3.72 -0.79
CA MET A 1 20.47 -2.40 -1.10
C MET A 1 20.67 -1.62 0.19
N LYS A 2 21.72 -0.78 0.29
CA LYS A 2 21.95 0.04 1.49
C LYS A 2 20.96 1.19 1.66
N HIS A 3 20.41 1.70 0.56
CA HIS A 3 19.40 2.76 0.53
C HIS A 3 18.31 2.37 -0.47
N SER A 4 17.12 2.91 -0.27
CA SER A 4 16.02 2.80 -1.22
C SER A 4 16.36 3.49 -2.53
N ASN A 5 15.73 3.03 -3.60
CA ASN A 5 15.87 3.59 -4.93
C ASN A 5 15.07 4.90 -5.04
N LEU A 6 15.57 5.87 -5.80
CA LEU A 6 14.87 7.13 -6.08
C LEU A 6 13.44 6.91 -6.63
N PHE A 7 13.23 5.84 -7.40
CA PHE A 7 11.91 5.45 -7.87
C PHE A 7 10.95 5.16 -6.70
N ALA A 8 11.37 4.36 -5.71
CA ALA A 8 10.54 4.08 -4.54
C ALA A 8 10.26 5.36 -3.74
N TYR A 9 11.27 6.22 -3.57
CA TYR A 9 11.10 7.53 -2.93
C TYR A 9 10.00 8.35 -3.61
N VAL A 10 10.12 8.57 -4.92
CA VAL A 10 9.20 9.43 -5.68
C VAL A 10 7.78 8.86 -5.70
N GLU A 11 7.63 7.58 -5.96
CA GLU A 11 6.30 6.97 -6.06
C GLU A 11 5.63 6.83 -4.68
N LEU A 12 6.39 6.54 -3.61
CA LEU A 12 5.84 6.51 -2.27
C LEU A 12 5.48 7.92 -1.77
N SER A 13 6.24 8.97 -2.14
CA SER A 13 5.83 10.36 -1.90
C SER A 13 4.46 10.66 -2.48
N LYS A 14 4.27 10.40 -3.78
CA LYS A 14 2.98 10.64 -4.45
C LYS A 14 1.86 9.80 -3.84
N PHE A 15 2.16 8.57 -3.43
CA PHE A 15 1.20 7.71 -2.77
C PHE A 15 0.74 8.34 -1.45
N VAL A 16 1.68 8.73 -0.58
CA VAL A 16 1.37 9.31 0.73
C VAL A 16 0.73 10.70 0.62
N GLU A 17 1.12 11.53 -0.33
CA GLU A 17 0.48 12.83 -0.60
C GLU A 17 -1.00 12.72 -0.93
N GLY A 18 -1.42 11.60 -1.53
CA GLY A 18 -2.82 11.32 -1.84
C GLY A 18 -3.64 10.73 -0.68
N LEU A 19 -3.02 10.41 0.46
CA LEU A 19 -3.69 9.77 1.59
C LEU A 19 -4.10 10.78 2.66
N THR A 20 -5.26 10.55 3.26
CA THR A 20 -5.67 11.24 4.49
C THR A 20 -5.67 10.28 5.68
N LEU A 21 -5.27 10.79 6.85
CA LEU A 21 -5.39 10.07 8.13
C LEU A 21 -6.75 10.33 8.80
N ASP A 22 -7.81 10.43 7.99
CA ASP A 22 -9.20 10.50 8.46
C ASP A 22 -9.83 9.10 8.37
N PRO A 23 -10.28 8.50 9.49
CA PRO A 23 -10.93 7.18 9.49
C PRO A 23 -12.14 7.06 8.55
N ASN A 24 -12.76 8.18 8.17
CA ASN A 24 -13.91 8.19 7.26
C ASN A 24 -13.53 8.28 5.78
N ARG A 25 -12.30 8.70 5.47
CA ARG A 25 -11.84 8.93 4.08
C ARG A 25 -10.73 7.99 3.64
N CYS A 26 -9.88 7.53 4.57
CA CYS A 26 -8.71 6.71 4.27
C CYS A 26 -8.99 5.51 3.36
N ARG A 27 -10.13 4.82 3.55
CA ARG A 27 -10.52 3.69 2.67
C ARG A 27 -10.69 4.13 1.22
N ALA A 28 -11.37 5.25 0.98
CA ALA A 28 -11.61 5.76 -0.37
C ALA A 28 -10.29 6.17 -1.03
N ASP A 29 -9.41 6.84 -0.28
CA ASP A 29 -8.08 7.23 -0.75
C ASP A 29 -7.24 5.99 -1.12
N LEU A 30 -7.16 5.00 -0.22
CA LEU A 30 -6.46 3.72 -0.45
C LEU A 30 -7.00 2.96 -1.67
N LEU A 31 -8.33 2.94 -1.89
CA LEU A 31 -8.91 2.31 -3.08
C LEU A 31 -8.55 3.04 -4.37
N SER A 32 -8.52 4.38 -4.33
CA SER A 32 -8.15 5.20 -5.50
C SER A 32 -6.66 5.02 -5.86
N LEU A 33 -5.82 4.83 -4.85
CA LEU A 33 -4.36 4.74 -4.97
C LEU A 33 -3.83 3.30 -4.96
N HIS A 34 -4.72 2.29 -4.93
CA HIS A 34 -4.37 0.87 -4.78
C HIS A 34 -3.30 0.34 -5.77
N ALA A 35 -3.10 1.01 -6.90
CA ALA A 35 -2.15 0.60 -7.94
C ALA A 35 -0.69 0.72 -7.47
N TYR A 36 -0.39 1.61 -6.51
CA TYR A 36 0.95 1.78 -5.97
C TYR A 36 1.50 0.50 -5.31
N PHE A 37 0.64 -0.30 -4.66
CA PHE A 37 1.03 -1.63 -4.13
C PHE A 37 1.53 -2.61 -5.19
N LYS A 38 1.22 -2.38 -6.47
CA LYS A 38 1.72 -3.18 -7.59
C LYS A 38 2.88 -2.50 -8.32
N ILE A 39 2.88 -1.18 -8.39
CA ILE A 39 3.86 -0.39 -9.16
C ILE A 39 5.20 -0.30 -8.44
N ILE A 40 5.21 -0.25 -7.11
CA ILE A 40 6.44 -0.16 -6.31
C ILE A 40 6.86 -1.57 -5.88
N PRO A 41 7.92 -2.15 -6.46
CA PRO A 41 8.41 -3.46 -6.07
C PRO A 41 9.24 -3.37 -4.78
N SER A 42 9.13 -4.35 -3.89
CA SER A 42 9.91 -4.43 -2.64
C SER A 42 11.43 -4.27 -2.85
N LYS A 43 11.96 -4.86 -3.92
CA LYS A 43 13.39 -4.71 -4.31
C LYS A 43 13.85 -3.27 -4.60
N MET A 44 12.95 -2.29 -4.59
CA MET A 44 13.28 -0.88 -4.73
C MET A 44 13.51 -0.19 -3.37
N PHE A 45 13.23 -0.86 -2.26
CA PHE A 45 13.54 -0.38 -0.91
C PHE A 45 14.91 -0.88 -0.44
N SER A 46 15.47 -0.27 0.60
CA SER A 46 16.66 -0.78 1.28
C SER A 46 16.37 -2.17 1.89
N ASP A 47 17.43 -2.92 2.22
CA ASP A 47 17.27 -4.25 2.84
C ASP A 47 16.55 -4.18 4.20
N GLU A 48 16.61 -3.02 4.86
CA GLU A 48 15.91 -2.75 6.12
C GLU A 48 14.42 -2.47 5.93
N LEU A 49 14.04 -1.72 4.88
CA LEU A 49 12.67 -1.27 4.66
C LEU A 49 11.84 -2.17 3.73
N ALA A 50 12.49 -3.00 2.92
CA ALA A 50 11.84 -3.95 2.02
C ALA A 50 10.87 -4.91 2.74
N PRO A 51 11.21 -5.52 3.90
CA PRO A 51 10.29 -6.39 4.62
C PRO A 51 9.01 -5.69 5.10
N GLU A 52 9.10 -4.41 5.47
CA GLU A 52 7.95 -3.61 5.91
C GLU A 52 6.99 -3.31 4.76
N TRP A 53 7.54 -3.04 3.57
CA TRP A 53 6.74 -2.90 2.34
C TRP A 53 6.08 -4.23 1.92
N ASP A 54 6.80 -5.34 2.02
CA ASP A 54 6.25 -6.67 1.72
C ASP A 54 5.12 -7.06 2.67
N ASP A 55 5.24 -6.74 3.96
CA ASP A 55 4.17 -6.97 4.93
C ASP A 55 2.93 -6.12 4.63
N LEU A 56 3.11 -4.85 4.24
CA LEU A 56 2.02 -3.99 3.77
C LEU A 56 1.32 -4.59 2.54
N CYS A 57 2.10 -5.00 1.54
CA CYS A 57 1.57 -5.62 0.31
C CYS A 57 0.82 -6.93 0.61
N THR A 58 1.36 -7.75 1.50
CA THR A 58 0.73 -9.00 1.95
C THR A 58 -0.58 -8.71 2.67
N THR A 59 -0.58 -7.73 3.57
CA THR A 59 -1.76 -7.35 4.33
C THR A 59 -2.89 -6.91 3.42
N VAL A 60 -2.60 -6.06 2.43
CA VAL A 60 -3.62 -5.56 1.48
C VAL A 60 -3.97 -6.55 0.38
N THR A 61 -3.36 -7.74 0.31
CA THR A 61 -3.72 -8.78 -0.67
C THR A 61 -4.28 -10.06 -0.06
N ARG A 62 -4.39 -10.13 1.28
CA ARG A 62 -4.75 -11.33 2.03
C ARG A 62 -6.10 -11.96 1.66
N SER A 63 -7.05 -11.20 1.14
CA SER A 63 -8.37 -11.72 0.73
C SER A 63 -8.35 -12.33 -0.67
N GLY A 64 -7.25 -12.18 -1.42
CA GLY A 64 -7.14 -12.66 -2.79
C GLY A 64 -8.08 -11.96 -3.77
N ILE A 65 -8.05 -12.42 -5.01
CA ILE A 65 -8.91 -11.93 -6.10
C ILE A 65 -10.36 -12.35 -5.84
N ALA A 66 -11.31 -11.44 -6.06
CA ALA A 66 -12.73 -11.76 -6.06
C ALA A 66 -13.18 -12.18 -7.45
N TYR A 67 -13.95 -13.28 -7.53
CA TYR A 67 -14.52 -13.81 -8.75
C TYR A 67 -16.07 -13.78 -8.68
N ASP A 68 -16.73 -13.70 -9.83
CA ASP A 68 -18.17 -13.93 -9.93
C ASP A 68 -18.51 -15.44 -10.04
N ASP A 69 -19.79 -15.76 -10.10
CA ASP A 69 -20.30 -17.15 -10.22
C ASP A 69 -19.86 -17.84 -11.53
N GLU A 70 -19.41 -17.07 -12.53
CA GLU A 70 -18.88 -17.56 -13.80
C GLU A 70 -17.34 -17.68 -13.81
N GLY A 71 -16.69 -17.36 -12.68
CA GLY A 71 -15.23 -17.42 -12.52
C GLY A 71 -14.48 -16.23 -13.13
N ARG A 72 -15.16 -15.12 -13.45
CA ARG A 72 -14.53 -13.90 -13.97
C ARG A 72 -14.07 -13.00 -12.83
N VAL A 73 -12.96 -12.31 -13.03
CA VAL A 73 -12.39 -11.39 -12.04
C VAL A 73 -13.29 -10.16 -11.88
N MET A 74 -13.87 -10.00 -10.70
CA MET A 74 -14.67 -8.83 -10.31
C MET A 74 -13.80 -7.73 -9.69
N MET A 75 -12.85 -8.11 -8.82
CA MET A 75 -11.94 -7.17 -8.16
C MET A 75 -10.55 -7.79 -7.99
N ASN A 76 -9.52 -6.99 -8.24
CA ASN A 76 -8.15 -7.42 -7.91
C ASN A 76 -7.98 -7.59 -6.39
N ALA A 77 -6.95 -8.35 -5.98
CA ALA A 77 -6.75 -8.69 -4.57
C ALA A 77 -6.67 -7.47 -3.66
N VAL A 78 -5.99 -6.41 -4.11
CA VAL A 78 -5.82 -5.17 -3.34
C VAL A 78 -7.16 -4.48 -3.09
N LYS A 79 -7.96 -4.25 -4.14
CA LYS A 79 -9.29 -3.64 -4.01
C LYS A 79 -10.22 -4.49 -3.18
N ASN A 80 -10.20 -5.81 -3.39
CA ASN A 80 -11.05 -6.74 -2.66
C ASN A 80 -10.78 -6.66 -1.15
N THR A 81 -9.51 -6.77 -0.76
CA THR A 81 -9.11 -6.69 0.65
C THR A 81 -9.41 -5.33 1.26
N ILE A 82 -8.99 -4.21 0.63
CA ILE A 82 -9.24 -2.87 1.17
C ILE A 82 -10.76 -2.60 1.29
N GLY A 83 -11.57 -3.09 0.35
CA GLY A 83 -13.02 -2.97 0.39
C GLY A 83 -13.67 -3.67 1.59
N GLN A 84 -13.02 -4.71 2.12
CA GLN A 84 -13.50 -5.51 3.25
C GLN A 84 -12.90 -5.08 4.60
N MET A 85 -11.77 -4.36 4.60
CA MET A 85 -11.12 -3.88 5.83
C MET A 85 -12.02 -2.92 6.60
N SER A 86 -12.00 -3.00 7.92
CA SER A 86 -12.63 -2.02 8.81
C SER A 86 -11.99 -0.63 8.68
N LYS A 87 -12.65 0.40 9.21
CA LYS A 87 -12.09 1.78 9.21
C LYS A 87 -10.74 1.83 9.96
N GLY A 88 -10.64 1.12 11.08
CA GLY A 88 -9.40 1.06 11.88
C GLY A 88 -8.26 0.42 11.10
N GLU A 89 -8.52 -0.69 10.41
CA GLU A 89 -7.52 -1.34 9.57
C GLU A 89 -7.08 -0.47 8.39
N CYS A 90 -8.01 0.25 7.74
CA CYS A 90 -7.64 1.20 6.68
C CYS A 90 -6.78 2.35 7.22
N LEU A 91 -7.08 2.87 8.40
CA LEU A 91 -6.29 3.92 9.04
C LEU A 91 -4.90 3.41 9.39
N GLU A 92 -4.79 2.22 9.98
CA GLU A 92 -3.51 1.60 10.33
C GLU A 92 -2.60 1.44 9.10
N ILE A 93 -3.15 1.00 7.96
CA ILE A 93 -2.37 0.92 6.71
C ILE A 93 -1.90 2.31 6.25
N ALA A 94 -2.76 3.33 6.31
CA ALA A 94 -2.39 4.69 5.91
C ALA A 94 -1.29 5.26 6.82
N GLU A 95 -1.38 5.05 8.14
CA GLU A 95 -0.36 5.45 9.10
C GLU A 95 0.97 4.74 8.85
N ARG A 96 0.94 3.43 8.61
CA ARG A 96 2.14 2.65 8.27
C ARG A 96 2.79 3.11 6.97
N LEU A 97 2.02 3.48 5.96
CA LEU A 97 2.55 4.06 4.71
C LEU A 97 3.24 5.41 4.95
N VAL A 98 2.64 6.28 5.77
CA VAL A 98 3.26 7.56 6.18
C VAL A 98 4.57 7.32 6.93
N LEU A 99 4.59 6.38 7.88
CA LEU A 99 5.79 6.04 8.65
C LEU A 99 6.89 5.44 7.76
N LEU A 100 6.54 4.52 6.86
CA LEU A 100 7.50 3.97 5.89
C LEU A 100 8.11 5.09 5.04
N LYS A 101 7.29 6.05 4.60
CA LYS A 101 7.79 7.20 3.84
C LYS A 101 8.76 8.05 4.64
N GLN A 102 8.47 8.33 5.91
CA GLN A 102 9.40 9.05 6.79
C GLN A 102 10.74 8.32 6.96
N LYS A 103 10.73 6.98 7.01
CA LYS A 103 11.97 6.19 7.04
C LYS A 103 12.73 6.29 5.72
N VAL A 104 12.03 6.20 4.59
CA VAL A 104 12.62 6.40 3.26
C VAL A 104 13.19 7.81 3.12
N ASP A 105 12.55 8.84 3.66
CA ASP A 105 13.08 10.22 3.69
C ASP A 105 14.42 10.35 4.42
N GLN A 106 14.68 9.52 5.43
CA GLN A 106 15.95 9.54 6.16
C GLN A 106 17.12 8.93 5.36
N GLU A 107 16.82 8.25 4.24
CA GLU A 107 17.82 7.67 3.36
C GLU A 107 18.26 8.63 2.23
N PHE A 108 17.66 9.83 2.11
CA PHE A 108 17.89 10.83 1.05
C PHE A 108 18.22 12.22 1.61
#